data_AF-A0A085NMA6-F1
#
_entry.id   AF-A0A085NMA6-F1
#
_cell.length_a   1.000
_cell.length_b   1.000
_cell.length_c   1.000
_cell.angle_alpha   90.00
_cell.angle_beta   90.00
_cell.angle_gamma   90.00
#
_symmetry.space_group_name_H-M   'P 1'
#
loop_
_entity.id
_entity.type
_entity.pdbx_description
1 polymer ?
#
loop_
_entity_poly.entity_id
_entity_poly.type
_entity_poly.pdbx_seq_one_letter_code
_entity_poly.pdbx_strand_id
1 'polypeptide(L)'
;MWLVGVVCAALCLSGSVLAETGIPKPFHRRDQVTMRILHNMARGSRLNHLNMECLISTNDYMVKYAQTAAEKCIRAVPNDTTYGVAYIRLPKDAAGVKEFTEKATEYDDLFYSPGEEEHCAADDRCQLHKQVFWHEAHEMGCGRAICGDETVVVCAYSYKHEPLSPPYLQFPGAQCLQCSEYKPSCNSYNLCCNDDSGYELIPTPSSEIAQCSQRPDKLNRLMRFWHQPTTKNMLLTDPTEIAMLSGQPGMTEYGPIGRVATMPTAKCPQLMPINRFYNEELNFNYYEIRSERMHALRGYKNIGIIGYAVKGENICEADVPVYVFNSPKGPIHLQRGEEATKLLRSGGTYNYTWAGIAFWIWK
;
A
#
# COMPACT_ATOMS: atom_id res chain seq x y z
N MET A 1 25.77 -9.14 80.21
CA MET A 1 25.91 -10.11 79.10
C MET A 1 24.59 -10.07 78.33
N TRP A 2 24.41 -9.04 77.50
CA TRP A 2 24.47 -9.10 76.02
C TRP A 2 23.54 -10.15 75.42
N LEU A 3 22.41 -9.70 74.85
CA LEU A 3 21.95 -10.14 73.53
C LEU A 3 20.93 -9.13 73.00
N VAL A 4 21.44 -8.26 72.13
CA VAL A 4 20.69 -7.45 71.18
C VAL A 4 20.24 -8.39 70.07
N GLY A 5 18.93 -8.60 69.93
CA GLY A 5 18.33 -9.31 68.80
C GLY A 5 17.76 -8.30 67.81
N VAL A 6 18.51 -8.05 66.74
CA VAL A 6 18.14 -7.15 65.63
C VAL A 6 16.92 -7.72 64.90
N VAL A 7 15.81 -6.98 64.92
CA VAL A 7 14.67 -7.21 64.02
C VAL A 7 15.06 -6.66 62.66
N CYS A 8 15.41 -7.56 61.74
CA CYS A 8 15.69 -7.22 60.35
C CYS A 8 14.34 -7.02 59.63
N ALA A 9 13.84 -5.79 59.59
CA ALA A 9 12.72 -5.42 58.74
C ALA A 9 13.21 -5.38 57.29
N ALA A 10 12.96 -6.46 56.55
CA ALA A 10 13.12 -6.48 55.10
C ALA A 10 12.08 -5.52 54.50
N LEU A 11 12.53 -4.32 54.14
CA LEU A 11 11.81 -3.42 53.23
C LEU A 11 11.68 -4.12 51.87
N CYS A 12 10.56 -4.78 51.64
CA CYS A 12 10.08 -5.05 50.28
C CYS A 12 9.79 -3.69 49.63
N LEU A 13 10.80 -3.11 48.98
CA LEU A 13 10.59 -2.09 47.97
C LEU A 13 9.88 -2.76 46.79
N SER A 14 8.55 -2.82 46.86
CA SER A 14 7.71 -3.01 45.69
C SER A 14 7.95 -1.80 44.79
N GLY A 15 8.91 -1.94 43.88
CA GLY A 15 9.06 -1.07 42.73
C GLY A 15 7.75 -1.08 41.98
N SER A 16 6.91 -0.07 42.23
CA SER A 16 5.79 0.24 41.37
C SER A 16 6.42 0.67 40.06
N VAL A 17 6.39 -0.22 39.07
CA VAL A 17 6.57 0.17 37.67
C VAL A 17 5.47 1.16 37.40
N LEU A 18 5.80 2.45 37.43
CA LEU A 18 4.92 3.50 36.93
C LEU A 18 4.56 3.08 35.51
N ALA A 19 3.29 2.70 35.30
CA ALA A 19 2.78 2.41 33.97
C ALA A 19 3.06 3.64 33.12
N GLU A 20 3.92 3.49 32.12
CA GLU A 20 4.26 4.56 31.19
C GLU A 20 2.96 4.97 30.49
N THR A 21 2.46 6.15 30.83
CA THR A 21 1.24 6.68 30.23
C THR A 21 1.64 7.44 28.98
N GLY A 22 1.22 6.92 27.83
CA GLY A 22 1.54 7.48 26.52
C GLY A 22 0.84 8.80 26.29
N ILE A 23 1.52 9.72 25.62
CA ILE A 23 0.92 10.99 25.18
C ILE A 23 0.00 10.69 24.00
N PRO A 24 -1.32 10.94 24.12
CA PRO A 24 -2.26 10.63 23.06
C PRO A 24 -1.97 11.45 21.80
N LYS A 25 -1.91 10.76 20.66
CA LYS A 25 -1.76 11.36 19.32
C LYS A 25 -2.78 10.72 18.37
N PRO A 26 -4.08 10.77 18.68
CA PRO A 26 -5.10 10.03 17.95
C PRO A 26 -5.08 10.35 16.46
N PHE A 27 -5.37 9.33 15.67
CA PHE A 27 -5.56 9.46 14.24
C PHE A 27 -6.84 10.23 13.93
N HIS A 28 -6.76 11.14 12.97
CA HIS A 28 -7.95 11.82 12.46
C HIS A 28 -8.77 10.86 11.60
N ARG A 29 -10.04 11.20 11.34
CA ARG A 29 -10.92 10.40 10.47
C ARG A 29 -10.30 10.07 9.11
N ARG A 30 -9.55 11.02 8.52
CA ARG A 30 -8.81 10.81 7.26
C ARG A 30 -7.73 9.74 7.40
N ASP A 31 -7.03 9.70 8.52
CA ASP A 31 -6.00 8.71 8.80
C ASP A 31 -6.64 7.33 9.00
N GLN A 32 -7.77 7.23 9.71
CA GLN A 32 -8.51 5.97 9.88
C GLN A 32 -8.92 5.36 8.53
N VAL A 33 -9.49 6.18 7.65
CA VAL A 33 -9.88 5.75 6.30
C VAL A 33 -8.64 5.36 5.49
N THR A 34 -7.56 6.14 5.58
CA THR A 34 -6.30 5.83 4.89
C THR A 34 -5.72 4.50 5.37
N MET A 35 -5.73 4.24 6.68
CA MET A 35 -5.31 2.96 7.26
C MET A 35 -6.13 1.81 6.67
N ARG A 36 -7.47 1.90 6.64
CA ARG A 36 -8.34 0.87 6.02
C ARG A 36 -7.96 0.60 4.56
N ILE A 37 -7.77 1.66 3.78
CA ILE A 37 -7.39 1.55 2.37
C ILE A 37 -6.04 0.84 2.23
N LEU A 38 -5.03 1.26 3.01
CA LEU A 38 -3.71 0.64 2.98
C LEU A 38 -3.74 -0.83 3.40
N HIS A 39 -4.59 -1.20 4.37
CA HIS A 39 -4.79 -2.60 4.74
C HIS A 39 -5.38 -3.40 3.57
N ASN A 40 -6.44 -2.90 2.94
CA ASN A 40 -7.01 -3.57 1.77
C ASN A 40 -6.01 -3.66 0.60
N MET A 41 -5.22 -2.62 0.35
CA MET A 41 -4.17 -2.66 -0.68
C MET A 41 -3.11 -3.72 -0.36
N ALA A 42 -2.67 -3.81 0.90
CA ALA A 42 -1.72 -4.84 1.33
C ALA A 42 -2.32 -6.24 1.17
N ARG A 43 -3.54 -6.46 1.67
CA ARG A 43 -4.28 -7.73 1.59
C ARG A 43 -4.48 -8.20 0.15
N GLY A 44 -4.96 -7.31 -0.72
CA GLY A 44 -5.21 -7.61 -2.13
C GLY A 44 -3.94 -7.75 -3.00
N SER A 45 -2.79 -7.31 -2.48
CA SER A 45 -1.49 -7.52 -3.15
C SER A 45 -0.95 -8.94 -3.00
N ARG A 46 -1.49 -9.75 -2.07
CA ARG A 46 -1.08 -11.13 -1.89
C ARG A 46 -1.57 -11.95 -3.09
N LEU A 47 -0.63 -12.39 -3.91
CA LEU A 47 -0.94 -13.24 -5.06
C LEU A 47 -1.48 -14.59 -4.59
N ASN A 48 -2.29 -15.22 -5.42
CA ASN A 48 -2.75 -16.60 -5.25
C ASN A 48 -3.65 -16.85 -4.03
N HIS A 49 -4.14 -15.81 -3.35
CA HIS A 49 -4.97 -16.02 -2.16
C HIS A 49 -6.38 -16.48 -2.53
N LEU A 50 -6.98 -17.35 -1.72
CA LEU A 50 -8.30 -17.92 -2.01
C LEU A 50 -9.46 -17.18 -1.36
N ASN A 51 -9.26 -16.63 -0.17
CA ASN A 51 -10.36 -16.26 0.74
C ASN A 51 -10.18 -14.90 1.45
N MET A 52 -9.23 -14.07 1.03
CA MET A 52 -8.97 -12.79 1.70
C MET A 52 -10.14 -11.82 1.54
N GLU A 53 -10.79 -11.45 2.64
CA GLU A 53 -11.89 -10.52 2.65
C GLU A 53 -11.41 -9.06 2.74
N CYS A 54 -12.20 -8.12 2.23
CA CYS A 54 -11.94 -6.69 2.40
C CYS A 54 -12.43 -6.15 3.75
N LEU A 55 -11.73 -5.18 4.32
CA LEU A 55 -12.23 -4.32 5.39
C LEU A 55 -13.14 -3.24 4.78
N ILE A 56 -14.40 -3.17 5.19
CA ILE A 56 -15.42 -2.32 4.53
C ILE A 56 -15.66 -0.99 5.23
N SER A 57 -15.47 -0.92 6.56
CA SER A 57 -15.77 0.27 7.37
C SER A 57 -14.69 0.52 8.44
N THR A 58 -14.66 1.74 8.95
CA THR A 58 -13.95 2.06 10.20
C THR A 58 -14.97 2.10 11.34
N ASN A 59 -14.66 1.49 12.48
CA ASN A 59 -15.57 1.40 13.63
C ASN A 59 -15.07 2.28 14.79
N ASP A 60 -15.91 3.23 15.24
CA ASP A 60 -15.54 4.20 16.29
C ASP A 60 -15.24 3.55 17.65
N TYR A 61 -15.88 2.42 17.98
CA TYR A 61 -15.57 1.67 19.20
C TYR A 61 -14.18 1.02 19.11
N MET A 62 -13.82 0.46 17.94
CA MET A 62 -12.49 -0.08 17.69
C MET A 62 -11.42 1.03 17.70
N VAL A 63 -11.71 2.21 17.14
CA VAL A 63 -10.83 3.39 17.22
C VAL A 63 -10.57 3.77 18.67
N LYS A 64 -11.63 3.90 19.48
CA LYS A 64 -11.50 4.24 20.91
C LYS A 64 -10.73 3.18 21.69
N TYR A 65 -10.98 1.90 21.40
CA TYR A 65 -10.26 0.79 22.00
C TYR A 65 -8.77 0.84 21.67
N ALA A 66 -8.43 0.95 20.37
CA ALA A 66 -7.06 1.00 19.90
C ALA A 66 -6.31 2.22 20.43
N GLN A 67 -6.97 3.37 20.52
CA GLN A 67 -6.41 4.58 21.12
C GLN A 67 -6.09 4.38 22.60
N THR A 68 -7.01 3.77 23.36
CA THR A 68 -6.78 3.44 24.78
C THR A 68 -5.63 2.45 24.94
N ALA A 69 -5.49 1.48 24.05
CA ALA A 69 -4.39 0.53 24.07
C ALA A 69 -3.04 1.21 23.74
N ALA A 70 -3.02 2.13 22.77
CA ALA A 70 -1.82 2.89 22.43
C ALA A 70 -1.35 3.76 23.61
N GLU A 71 -2.27 4.43 24.31
CA GLU A 71 -1.99 5.26 25.50
C GLU A 71 -1.47 4.44 26.70
N LYS A 72 -1.74 3.13 26.74
CA LYS A 72 -1.16 2.20 27.70
C LYS A 72 0.25 1.72 27.31
N CYS A 73 0.76 2.18 26.16
CA CYS A 73 2.09 1.85 25.67
C CYS A 73 2.37 0.35 25.57
N ILE A 74 1.38 -0.42 25.11
CA ILE A 74 1.44 -1.88 25.10
C ILE A 74 2.74 -2.42 24.46
N ARG A 75 3.25 -3.50 25.06
CA ARG A 75 4.42 -4.28 24.61
C ARG A 75 4.07 -5.75 24.32
N ALA A 76 2.79 -6.06 24.33
CA ALA A 76 2.23 -7.34 23.94
C ALA A 76 0.73 -7.12 23.70
N VAL A 77 0.15 -7.90 22.80
CA VAL A 77 -1.30 -7.98 22.66
C VAL A 77 -1.88 -8.65 23.91
N PRO A 78 -2.86 -8.04 24.61
CA PRO A 78 -3.51 -8.69 25.75
C PRO A 78 -4.19 -10.01 25.36
N ASN A 79 -4.26 -11.00 26.25
CA ASN A 79 -4.88 -12.29 25.92
C ASN A 79 -6.42 -12.23 25.84
N ASP A 80 -7.05 -11.29 26.56
CA ASP A 80 -8.52 -11.16 26.64
C ASP A 80 -8.99 -9.84 25.99
N THR A 81 -8.82 -9.75 24.68
CA THR A 81 -9.31 -8.61 23.89
C THR A 81 -10.72 -8.88 23.38
N THR A 82 -11.55 -7.87 23.24
CA THR A 82 -12.83 -8.02 22.53
C THR A 82 -12.63 -8.12 21.01
N TYR A 83 -11.58 -7.47 20.50
CA TYR A 83 -11.28 -7.33 19.07
C TYR A 83 -10.02 -8.13 18.70
N GLY A 84 -9.81 -8.40 17.42
CA GLY A 84 -8.47 -8.67 16.91
C GLY A 84 -7.58 -7.46 17.15
N VAL A 85 -6.32 -7.65 17.53
CA VAL A 85 -5.43 -6.53 17.85
C VAL A 85 -4.05 -6.80 17.29
N ALA A 86 -3.48 -5.79 16.65
CA ALA A 86 -2.07 -5.75 16.30
C ALA A 86 -1.49 -4.40 16.61
N TYR A 87 -0.18 -4.36 16.82
CA TYR A 87 0.51 -3.12 17.13
C TYR A 87 1.92 -3.11 16.56
N ILE A 88 2.48 -1.90 16.46
CA ILE A 88 3.88 -1.68 16.14
C ILE A 88 4.44 -0.60 17.05
N ARG A 89 5.77 -0.61 17.19
CA ARG A 89 6.55 0.47 17.80
C ARG A 89 7.46 1.05 16.73
N LEU A 90 7.46 2.38 16.64
CA LEU A 90 8.21 3.15 15.65
C LEU A 90 9.08 4.18 16.37
N PRO A 91 10.10 4.76 15.70
CA PRO A 91 10.81 5.92 16.23
C PRO A 91 9.84 7.04 16.63
N LYS A 92 10.22 7.82 17.64
CA LYS A 92 9.45 8.98 18.10
C LYS A 92 8.96 9.85 16.94
N ASP A 93 7.72 10.31 17.07
CA ASP A 93 7.04 11.20 16.13
C ASP A 93 6.76 10.62 14.73
N ALA A 94 6.98 9.31 14.52
CA ALA A 94 6.59 8.65 13.28
C ALA A 94 5.06 8.76 13.04
N ALA A 95 4.67 8.94 11.78
CA ALA A 95 3.25 9.07 11.43
C ALA A 95 2.51 7.76 11.72
N GLY A 96 3.10 6.63 11.31
CA GLY A 96 2.60 5.29 11.61
C GLY A 96 1.40 4.86 10.78
N VAL A 97 1.06 5.62 9.74
CA VAL A 97 -0.08 5.34 8.85
C VAL A 97 0.31 4.33 7.77
N LYS A 98 1.48 4.49 7.15
CA LYS A 98 1.93 3.61 6.05
C LYS A 98 2.78 2.46 6.60
N GLU A 99 3.61 2.80 7.57
CA GLU A 99 4.59 1.94 8.21
C GLU A 99 3.94 0.70 8.82
N PHE A 100 2.68 0.80 9.26
CA PHE A 100 1.92 -0.32 9.81
C PHE A 100 1.73 -1.46 8.81
N THR A 101 1.21 -1.15 7.63
CA THR A 101 0.97 -2.14 6.58
C THR A 101 2.27 -2.56 5.89
N GLU A 102 3.28 -1.68 5.84
CA GLU A 102 4.59 -2.02 5.28
C GLU A 102 5.32 -3.04 6.14
N LYS A 103 5.34 -2.85 7.47
CA LYS A 103 5.92 -3.83 8.40
C LYS A 103 5.15 -5.13 8.41
N ALA A 104 3.82 -5.08 8.35
CA ALA A 104 3.02 -6.29 8.24
C ALA A 104 3.38 -7.07 6.96
N THR A 105 3.53 -6.38 5.82
CA THR A 105 3.93 -7.00 4.54
C THR A 105 5.33 -7.62 4.62
N GLU A 106 6.29 -6.89 5.20
CA GLU A 106 7.65 -7.38 5.43
C GLU A 106 7.64 -8.68 6.25
N TYR A 107 6.83 -8.73 7.32
CA TYR A 107 6.73 -9.91 8.16
C TYR A 107 5.97 -11.07 7.50
N ASP A 108 4.96 -10.79 6.68
CA ASP A 108 4.29 -11.81 5.87
C ASP A 108 5.27 -12.47 4.90
N ASP A 109 6.06 -11.67 4.17
CA ASP A 109 7.08 -12.17 3.24
C ASP A 109 8.19 -12.99 3.94
N LEU A 110 8.40 -12.77 5.24
CA LEU A 110 9.40 -13.49 6.05
C LEU A 110 8.88 -14.78 6.68
N PHE A 111 7.62 -14.80 7.14
CA PHE A 111 7.10 -15.88 7.97
C PHE A 111 6.09 -16.78 7.27
N TYR A 112 5.43 -16.31 6.22
CA TYR A 112 4.35 -17.04 5.56
C TYR A 112 4.81 -17.75 4.28
N SER A 113 4.87 -19.08 4.35
CA SER A 113 5.09 -19.99 3.22
C SER A 113 3.88 -20.91 3.06
N PRO A 114 3.19 -20.93 1.91
CA PRO A 114 2.04 -21.81 1.70
C PRO A 114 2.39 -23.29 1.86
N GLY A 115 1.65 -24.00 2.71
CA GLY A 115 1.81 -25.44 2.90
C GLY A 115 3.00 -25.86 3.78
N GLU A 116 3.73 -24.90 4.34
CA GLU A 116 4.77 -25.15 5.35
C GLU A 116 4.25 -24.78 6.75
N GLU A 117 4.83 -25.37 7.79
CA GLU A 117 4.62 -24.87 9.14
C GLU A 117 5.18 -23.45 9.23
N GLU A 118 4.36 -22.54 9.74
CA GLU A 118 4.73 -21.13 9.86
C GLU A 118 5.87 -21.00 10.89
N HIS A 119 7.02 -20.49 10.45
CA HIS A 119 8.23 -20.37 11.28
C HIS A 119 8.16 -19.15 12.22
N CYS A 120 7.01 -19.01 12.89
CA CYS A 120 6.59 -17.79 13.54
C CYS A 120 6.33 -18.07 15.02
N ALA A 121 7.33 -17.80 15.87
CA ALA A 121 7.14 -17.83 17.32
C ALA A 121 6.15 -16.75 17.76
N ALA A 122 5.59 -16.84 18.98
CA ALA A 122 4.61 -15.89 19.55
C ALA A 122 5.15 -14.46 19.82
N ASP A 123 6.04 -13.97 18.95
CA ASP A 123 6.61 -12.64 18.90
C ASP A 123 5.61 -11.65 18.26
N ASP A 124 5.72 -10.37 18.61
CA ASP A 124 4.83 -9.30 18.16
C ASP A 124 4.84 -9.12 16.64
N ARG A 125 5.97 -9.45 15.99
CA ARG A 125 6.08 -9.48 14.52
C ARG A 125 5.12 -10.50 13.89
N CYS A 126 4.98 -11.65 14.54
CA CYS A 126 4.06 -12.70 14.14
C CYS A 126 2.61 -12.24 14.25
N GLN A 127 2.28 -11.64 15.40
CA GLN A 127 0.95 -11.12 15.69
C GLN A 127 0.53 -10.04 14.68
N LEU A 128 1.48 -9.19 14.24
CA LEU A 128 1.20 -8.13 13.28
C LEU A 128 0.75 -8.68 11.91
N HIS A 129 1.55 -9.54 11.26
CA HIS A 129 1.18 -10.00 9.92
C HIS A 129 -0.03 -10.94 9.98
N LYS A 130 -0.11 -11.83 10.98
CA LYS A 130 -1.26 -12.71 11.16
C LYS A 130 -2.56 -11.94 11.25
N GLN A 131 -2.58 -10.88 12.05
CA GLN A 131 -3.79 -10.10 12.22
C GLN A 131 -4.11 -9.21 11.00
N VAL A 132 -3.11 -8.61 10.37
CA VAL A 132 -3.32 -7.75 9.18
C VAL A 132 -3.79 -8.55 7.96
N PHE A 133 -3.30 -9.78 7.82
CA PHE A 133 -3.64 -10.67 6.70
C PHE A 133 -4.66 -11.76 7.07
N TRP A 134 -5.23 -11.73 8.29
CA TRP A 134 -6.29 -12.67 8.67
C TRP A 134 -7.45 -12.58 7.68
N HIS A 135 -7.82 -13.71 7.08
CA HIS A 135 -8.66 -13.71 5.89
C HIS A 135 -10.04 -13.14 6.16
N GLU A 136 -10.62 -13.37 7.34
CA GLU A 136 -11.89 -12.77 7.77
C GLU A 136 -11.68 -11.30 8.12
N ALA A 137 -12.47 -10.44 7.51
CA ALA A 137 -12.35 -9.00 7.73
C ALA A 137 -13.71 -8.34 7.60
N HIS A 138 -14.03 -7.39 8.47
CA HIS A 138 -15.23 -6.56 8.32
C HIS A 138 -14.91 -5.10 8.64
N GLU A 139 -14.58 -4.80 9.88
CA GLU A 139 -14.31 -3.43 10.32
C GLU A 139 -12.97 -3.35 11.03
N MET A 140 -12.41 -2.13 11.10
CA MET A 140 -11.21 -1.85 11.87
C MET A 140 -11.24 -0.46 12.52
N GLY A 141 -10.33 -0.22 13.45
CA GLY A 141 -10.05 1.12 13.96
C GLY A 141 -8.67 1.18 14.60
N CYS A 142 -7.94 2.27 14.41
CA CYS A 142 -6.57 2.41 14.90
C CYS A 142 -6.40 3.55 15.90
N GLY A 143 -5.34 3.51 16.68
CA GLY A 143 -4.96 4.52 17.66
C GLY A 143 -3.46 4.70 17.71
N ARG A 144 -3.02 5.86 18.21
CA ARG A 144 -1.60 6.21 18.28
C ARG A 144 -1.29 7.04 19.54
N ALA A 145 -0.14 6.74 20.14
CA ALA A 145 0.41 7.51 21.25
C ALA A 145 1.94 7.58 21.15
N ILE A 146 2.53 8.58 21.80
CA ILE A 146 3.98 8.67 22.02
C ILE A 146 4.29 8.09 23.39
N CYS A 147 5.14 7.08 23.44
CA CYS A 147 5.54 6.33 24.62
C CYS A 147 7.06 6.44 24.78
N GLY A 148 7.50 7.37 25.62
CA GLY A 148 8.92 7.69 25.78
C GLY A 148 9.52 8.22 24.47
N ASP A 149 10.41 7.44 23.88
CA ASP A 149 11.08 7.74 22.60
C ASP A 149 10.55 6.90 21.43
N GLU A 150 9.37 6.30 21.59
CA GLU A 150 8.72 5.52 20.55
C GLU A 150 7.31 6.06 20.26
N THR A 151 6.86 5.88 19.03
CA THR A 151 5.45 5.99 18.66
C THR A 151 4.85 4.60 18.63
N VAL A 152 3.81 4.38 19.44
CA VAL A 152 3.03 3.13 19.47
C VAL A 152 1.78 3.32 18.64
N VAL A 153 1.59 2.45 17.65
CA VAL A 153 0.39 2.39 16.83
C VAL A 153 -0.30 1.06 17.09
N VAL A 154 -1.60 1.10 17.37
CA VAL A 154 -2.43 -0.08 17.59
C VAL A 154 -3.58 -0.04 16.60
N CYS A 155 -3.94 -1.19 16.02
CA CYS A 155 -5.18 -1.36 15.27
C CYS A 155 -5.99 -2.51 15.85
N ALA A 156 -7.30 -2.29 15.95
CA ALA A 156 -8.29 -3.26 16.36
C ALA A 156 -9.15 -3.67 15.16
N TYR A 157 -9.58 -4.93 15.14
CA TYR A 157 -10.27 -5.58 14.02
C TYR A 157 -11.50 -6.36 14.50
N SER A 158 -12.50 -6.48 13.63
CA SER A 158 -13.72 -7.26 13.90
C SER A 158 -13.45 -8.73 14.20
N TYR A 159 -12.43 -9.32 13.58
CA TYR A 159 -12.05 -10.72 13.75
C TYR A 159 -10.66 -10.83 14.35
N LYS A 160 -10.50 -11.78 15.27
CA LYS A 160 -9.20 -12.16 15.82
C LYS A 160 -8.57 -13.20 14.90
N HIS A 161 -7.28 -13.09 14.67
CA HIS A 161 -6.56 -14.19 14.03
C HIS A 161 -6.52 -15.41 14.95
N GLU A 162 -6.53 -16.60 14.35
CA GLU A 162 -6.30 -17.86 15.07
C GLU A 162 -4.79 -18.14 15.13
N PRO A 163 -4.19 -18.25 16.33
CA PRO A 163 -2.74 -18.40 16.47
C PRO A 163 -2.12 -19.57 15.71
N LEU A 164 -2.83 -20.69 15.61
CA LEU A 164 -2.32 -21.93 14.98
C LEU A 164 -2.70 -22.07 13.51
N SER A 165 -3.47 -21.14 12.95
CA SER A 165 -3.89 -21.19 11.55
C SER A 165 -3.10 -20.21 10.70
N PRO A 166 -2.86 -20.53 9.41
CA PRO A 166 -2.34 -19.56 8.48
C PRO A 166 -3.33 -18.39 8.34
N PRO A 167 -2.84 -17.15 8.15
CA PRO A 167 -3.72 -15.98 8.06
C PRO A 167 -4.67 -16.05 6.87
N TYR A 168 -4.27 -16.69 5.78
CA TYR A 168 -5.08 -16.90 4.59
C TYR A 168 -4.63 -18.16 3.84
N LEU A 169 -5.45 -18.61 2.90
CA LEU A 169 -5.13 -19.75 2.05
C LEU A 169 -4.57 -19.28 0.71
N GLN A 170 -3.54 -19.95 0.21
CA GLN A 170 -3.00 -19.70 -1.14
C GLN A 170 -3.07 -20.95 -2.02
N PHE A 171 -3.37 -20.76 -3.31
CA PHE A 171 -3.28 -21.79 -4.34
C PHE A 171 -2.77 -21.19 -5.66
N PRO A 172 -1.71 -21.74 -6.29
CA PRO A 172 -1.11 -21.16 -7.48
C PRO A 172 -2.11 -20.90 -8.62
N GLY A 173 -2.16 -19.65 -9.11
CA GLY A 173 -3.03 -19.23 -10.21
C GLY A 173 -4.50 -19.05 -9.84
N ALA A 174 -4.87 -19.19 -8.56
CA ALA A 174 -6.21 -18.99 -8.08
C ALA A 174 -6.34 -17.69 -7.28
N GLN A 175 -7.45 -16.99 -7.47
CA GLN A 175 -7.76 -15.78 -6.71
C GLN A 175 -9.23 -15.81 -6.33
N CYS A 176 -9.56 -15.50 -5.07
CA CYS A 176 -10.96 -15.39 -4.62
C CYS A 176 -11.84 -16.64 -4.87
N LEU A 177 -11.28 -17.86 -4.89
CA LEU A 177 -12.08 -19.07 -5.14
C LEU A 177 -12.90 -19.53 -3.91
N GLN A 178 -12.58 -19.02 -2.73
CA GLN A 178 -13.18 -19.42 -1.46
C GLN A 178 -13.68 -18.19 -0.68
N CYS A 179 -14.40 -17.31 -1.39
CA CYS A 179 -15.11 -16.22 -0.75
C CYS A 179 -16.27 -16.75 0.12
N SER A 180 -16.52 -16.09 1.26
CA SER A 180 -17.63 -16.45 2.15
C SER A 180 -18.98 -16.09 1.52
N GLU A 181 -20.06 -16.69 2.02
CA GLU A 181 -21.42 -16.33 1.59
C GLU A 181 -21.76 -14.87 1.89
N TYR A 182 -21.15 -14.31 2.94
CA TYR A 182 -21.31 -12.91 3.28
C TYR A 182 -20.58 -12.01 2.27
N LYS A 183 -19.38 -12.40 1.83
CA LYS A 183 -18.50 -11.65 0.92
C LYS A 183 -18.26 -12.35 -0.42
N PRO A 184 -19.29 -12.69 -1.21
CA PRO A 184 -19.16 -13.67 -2.29
C PRO A 184 -18.41 -13.16 -3.53
N SER A 185 -18.17 -11.85 -3.65
CA SER A 185 -17.67 -11.24 -4.89
C SER A 185 -16.19 -10.87 -4.79
N CYS A 186 -15.39 -11.27 -5.78
CA CYS A 186 -14.02 -10.79 -5.93
C CYS A 186 -13.99 -9.40 -6.56
N ASN A 187 -13.52 -8.40 -5.83
CA ASN A 187 -13.44 -7.02 -6.34
C ASN A 187 -12.20 -6.78 -7.22
N SER A 188 -12.08 -5.56 -7.76
CA SER A 188 -10.93 -5.16 -8.61
C SER A 188 -9.57 -5.14 -7.91
N TYR A 189 -9.55 -5.23 -6.57
CA TYR A 189 -8.36 -5.33 -5.73
C TYR A 189 -8.06 -6.78 -5.33
N ASN A 190 -8.71 -7.74 -5.97
CA ASN A 190 -8.60 -9.16 -5.72
C ASN A 190 -9.09 -9.61 -4.33
N LEU A 191 -10.02 -8.90 -3.68
CA LEU A 191 -10.55 -9.25 -2.35
C LEU A 191 -12.00 -9.73 -2.41
N CYS A 192 -12.37 -10.64 -1.51
CA CYS A 192 -13.77 -11.06 -1.28
C CYS A 192 -14.55 -9.94 -0.57
N CYS A 193 -15.65 -9.48 -1.18
CA CYS A 193 -16.51 -8.38 -0.70
C CYS A 193 -18.00 -8.62 -1.01
N ASN A 194 -18.90 -7.89 -0.33
CA ASN A 194 -20.35 -7.99 -0.54
C ASN A 194 -20.81 -7.26 -1.81
N ASP A 195 -20.09 -6.23 -2.25
CA ASP A 195 -20.22 -5.51 -3.54
C ASP A 195 -18.85 -4.84 -3.88
N ASP A 196 -18.72 -4.05 -4.95
CA ASP A 196 -17.57 -3.15 -5.21
C ASP A 196 -17.31 -2.12 -4.08
N SER A 197 -18.11 -2.17 -3.02
CA SER A 197 -18.16 -1.34 -1.80
C SER A 197 -17.02 -1.58 -0.80
N GLY A 198 -15.82 -2.00 -1.26
CA GLY A 198 -14.59 -1.91 -0.47
C GLY A 198 -14.22 -0.47 -0.04
N TYR A 199 -15.02 0.50 -0.49
CA TYR A 199 -15.03 1.88 -0.07
C TYR A 199 -16.47 2.24 0.31
N GLU A 200 -16.73 2.63 1.56
CA GLU A 200 -17.80 3.58 1.80
C GLU A 200 -17.68 4.69 0.75
N LEU A 201 -18.76 4.96 0.04
CA LEU A 201 -18.97 6.26 -0.59
C LEU A 201 -18.62 7.27 0.50
N ILE A 202 -17.51 7.99 0.30
CA ILE A 202 -17.11 9.11 1.13
C ILE A 202 -18.41 9.91 1.34
N PRO A 203 -18.91 10.10 2.57
CA PRO A 203 -20.03 10.99 2.78
C PRO A 203 -19.62 12.30 2.13
N THR A 204 -20.36 12.72 1.10
CA THR A 204 -20.15 13.99 0.41
C THR A 204 -19.87 15.02 1.49
N PRO A 205 -18.64 15.57 1.57
CA PRO A 205 -18.35 16.60 2.54
C PRO A 205 -19.35 17.71 2.29
N SER A 206 -20.05 18.13 3.33
CA SER A 206 -20.82 19.37 3.33
C SER A 206 -19.99 20.47 2.67
N SER A 207 -20.35 20.81 1.44
CA SER A 207 -20.05 21.98 0.59
C SER A 207 -18.71 22.74 0.67
N GLU A 208 -17.70 22.33 1.44
CA GLU A 208 -16.47 23.11 1.66
C GLU A 208 -15.17 22.33 1.39
N ILE A 209 -15.20 21.00 1.19
CA ILE A 209 -14.00 20.18 0.86
C ILE A 209 -14.04 19.62 -0.58
N ALA A 210 -14.94 20.11 -1.43
CA ALA A 210 -15.03 19.65 -2.82
C ALA A 210 -13.76 19.91 -3.65
N GLN A 211 -12.78 20.68 -3.16
CA GLN A 211 -11.69 21.21 -3.98
C GLN A 211 -10.38 20.39 -4.03
N CYS A 212 -10.21 19.27 -3.31
CA CYS A 212 -8.87 18.65 -3.19
C CYS A 212 -8.69 17.22 -3.77
N SER A 213 -9.70 16.66 -4.44
CA SER A 213 -9.60 15.37 -5.14
C SER A 213 -10.35 15.38 -6.46
N GLN A 214 -10.34 16.53 -7.14
CA GLN A 214 -11.00 16.69 -8.44
C GLN A 214 -10.06 16.37 -9.58
N ARG A 215 -10.61 15.91 -10.69
CA ARG A 215 -9.90 15.81 -11.96
C ARG A 215 -9.21 17.14 -12.31
N PRO A 216 -7.90 17.14 -12.63
CA PRO A 216 -7.22 18.34 -13.11
C PRO A 216 -7.86 18.89 -14.40
N ASP A 217 -7.99 20.21 -14.52
CA ASP A 217 -8.63 20.84 -15.68
C ASP A 217 -7.81 20.71 -16.97
N LYS A 218 -6.48 20.78 -16.85
CA LYS A 218 -5.55 20.83 -17.97
C LYS A 218 -4.81 19.51 -18.12
N LEU A 219 -5.38 18.62 -18.92
CA LEU A 219 -4.83 17.31 -19.23
C LEU A 219 -4.32 17.25 -20.68
N ASN A 220 -3.07 16.84 -20.86
CA ASN A 220 -2.45 16.58 -22.15
C ASN A 220 -2.48 15.09 -22.48
N ARG A 221 -2.55 14.76 -23.77
CA ARG A 221 -2.45 13.37 -24.24
C ARG A 221 -1.05 12.83 -23.96
N LEU A 222 -0.98 11.65 -23.36
CA LEU A 222 0.23 10.86 -23.22
C LEU A 222 0.32 9.90 -24.40
N MET A 223 1.22 10.19 -25.33
CA MET A 223 1.42 9.42 -26.55
C MET A 223 2.46 8.34 -26.33
N ARG A 224 2.24 7.14 -26.89
CA ARG A 224 3.23 6.07 -26.91
C ARG A 224 3.82 5.91 -28.30
N PHE A 225 5.14 5.83 -28.34
CA PHE A 225 5.94 5.61 -29.53
C PHE A 225 6.87 4.42 -29.34
N TRP A 226 7.21 3.79 -30.45
CA TRP A 226 8.16 2.70 -30.50
C TRP A 226 9.11 2.87 -31.66
N HIS A 227 10.40 2.90 -31.35
CA HIS A 227 11.43 2.90 -32.38
C HIS A 227 11.85 1.47 -32.66
N GLN A 228 11.46 0.94 -33.83
CA GLN A 228 11.70 -0.46 -34.20
C GLN A 228 13.19 -0.85 -34.22
N PRO A 229 14.10 -0.06 -34.81
CA PRO A 229 15.52 -0.45 -34.91
C PRO A 229 16.21 -0.66 -33.56
N THR A 230 15.81 0.09 -32.52
CA THR A 230 16.43 0.03 -31.19
C THR A 230 15.49 -0.51 -30.11
N THR A 231 14.33 -1.06 -30.51
CA THR A 231 13.27 -1.57 -29.61
C THR A 231 12.93 -0.61 -28.46
N LYS A 232 12.94 0.70 -28.73
CA LYS A 232 12.86 1.73 -27.69
C LYS A 232 11.42 2.20 -27.52
N ASN A 233 10.87 1.98 -26.32
CA ASN A 233 9.58 2.53 -25.92
C ASN A 233 9.72 4.00 -25.45
N MET A 234 8.82 4.86 -25.90
CA MET A 234 8.81 6.28 -25.57
C MET A 234 7.40 6.72 -25.18
N LEU A 235 7.29 7.49 -24.09
CA LEU A 235 6.07 8.16 -23.65
C LEU A 235 6.29 9.67 -23.74
N LEU A 236 5.39 10.37 -24.42
CA LEU A 236 5.58 11.75 -24.83
C LEU A 236 4.32 12.57 -24.62
N THR A 237 4.51 13.84 -24.30
CA THR A 237 3.43 14.84 -24.20
C THR A 237 3.77 16.14 -24.91
N ASP A 238 5.05 16.39 -25.22
CA ASP A 238 5.52 17.57 -25.91
C ASP A 238 5.12 17.51 -27.40
N PRO A 239 4.30 18.45 -27.90
CA PRO A 239 3.86 18.44 -29.30
C PRO A 239 5.00 18.57 -30.31
N THR A 240 6.09 19.24 -29.96
CA THR A 240 7.28 19.43 -30.81
C THR A 240 8.07 18.13 -30.91
N GLU A 241 8.30 17.45 -29.77
CA GLU A 241 8.97 16.14 -29.77
C GLU A 241 8.14 15.09 -30.52
N ILE A 242 6.82 15.09 -30.32
CA ILE A 242 5.89 14.23 -31.05
C ILE A 242 5.99 14.47 -32.56
N ALA A 243 5.87 15.73 -33.01
CA ALA A 243 5.94 16.06 -34.44
C ALA A 243 7.29 15.68 -35.07
N MET A 244 8.39 15.89 -34.34
CA MET A 244 9.73 15.51 -34.78
C MET A 244 9.85 13.99 -34.94
N LEU A 245 9.32 13.20 -34.00
CA LEU A 245 9.45 11.75 -33.99
C LEU A 245 8.50 11.05 -34.96
N SER A 246 7.29 11.55 -35.18
CA SER A 246 6.35 10.96 -36.15
C SER A 246 6.90 10.96 -37.59
N GLY A 247 7.85 11.85 -37.91
CA GLY A 247 8.54 11.89 -39.21
C GLY A 247 9.81 11.04 -39.31
N GLN A 248 10.25 10.37 -38.24
CA GLN A 248 11.51 9.63 -38.24
C GLN A 248 11.36 8.20 -38.80
N PRO A 249 12.29 7.75 -39.68
CA PRO A 249 12.30 6.38 -40.16
C PRO A 249 12.37 5.35 -39.03
N GLY A 250 11.56 4.29 -39.11
CA GLY A 250 11.54 3.23 -38.10
C GLY A 250 10.77 3.57 -36.81
N MET A 251 10.18 4.77 -36.73
CA MET A 251 9.30 5.15 -35.63
C MET A 251 7.87 4.69 -35.89
N THR A 252 7.24 4.07 -34.89
CA THR A 252 5.83 3.67 -34.88
C THR A 252 5.09 4.45 -33.81
N GLU A 253 4.06 5.19 -34.21
CA GLU A 253 3.15 5.88 -33.29
C GLU A 253 2.00 4.94 -32.91
N TYR A 254 1.92 4.54 -31.64
CA TYR A 254 0.81 3.73 -31.11
C TYR A 254 -0.39 4.58 -30.68
N GLY A 255 -0.24 5.90 -30.68
CA GLY A 255 -1.29 6.84 -30.31
C GLY A 255 -1.37 7.12 -28.80
N PRO A 256 -2.46 7.76 -28.35
CA PRO A 256 -2.63 8.13 -26.95
C PRO A 256 -2.94 6.90 -26.09
N ILE A 257 -2.21 6.75 -24.99
CA ILE A 257 -2.45 5.70 -23.97
C ILE A 257 -3.29 6.21 -22.78
N GLY A 258 -3.55 7.51 -22.75
CA GLY A 258 -4.33 8.22 -21.76
C GLY A 258 -3.94 9.70 -21.74
N ARG A 259 -4.19 10.37 -20.62
CA ARG A 259 -3.90 11.79 -20.41
C ARG A 259 -3.24 12.03 -19.07
N VAL A 260 -2.36 13.02 -19.02
CA VAL A 260 -1.64 13.42 -17.80
C VAL A 260 -1.84 14.90 -17.54
N ALA A 261 -1.78 15.31 -16.28
CA ALA A 261 -1.85 16.72 -15.93
C ALA A 261 -0.60 17.45 -16.40
N THR A 262 -0.79 18.68 -16.87
CA THR A 262 0.30 19.52 -17.40
C THR A 262 1.11 20.19 -16.29
N MET A 263 0.49 20.43 -15.14
CA MET A 263 1.11 21.08 -14.00
C MET A 263 0.42 20.67 -12.68
N PRO A 264 1.09 20.83 -11.52
CA PRO A 264 0.45 20.68 -10.23
C PRO A 264 -0.74 21.63 -10.08
N THR A 265 -1.80 21.20 -9.39
CA THR A 265 -2.99 22.03 -9.16
C THR A 265 -3.56 21.77 -7.77
N ALA A 266 -4.13 22.81 -7.17
CA ALA A 266 -4.84 22.69 -5.89
C ALA A 266 -6.04 21.72 -5.97
N LYS A 267 -6.60 21.51 -7.17
CA LYS A 267 -7.66 20.52 -7.43
C LYS A 267 -7.24 19.09 -7.15
N CYS A 268 -5.96 18.79 -7.36
CA CYS A 268 -5.37 17.48 -7.14
C CYS A 268 -3.97 17.63 -6.50
N PRO A 269 -3.89 17.82 -5.17
CA PRO A 269 -2.63 17.95 -4.45
C PRO A 269 -1.78 16.67 -4.45
N GLN A 270 -2.37 15.54 -4.87
CA GLN A 270 -1.71 14.23 -4.96
C GLN A 270 -0.94 14.02 -6.28
N LEU A 271 -0.92 15.04 -7.16
CA LEU A 271 -0.14 15.00 -8.38
C LEU A 271 1.35 14.86 -8.08
N MET A 272 1.96 13.88 -8.73
CA MET A 272 3.39 13.61 -8.69
C MET A 272 3.97 13.72 -10.10
N PRO A 273 5.19 14.27 -10.26
CA PRO A 273 5.82 14.41 -11.55
C PRO A 273 6.18 13.04 -12.14
N ILE A 274 5.78 12.78 -13.38
CA ILE A 274 6.25 11.63 -14.15
C ILE A 274 7.64 11.99 -14.68
N ASN A 275 8.66 11.48 -14.00
CA ASN A 275 10.04 11.68 -14.38
C ASN A 275 10.40 10.70 -15.50
N ARG A 276 11.00 11.23 -16.57
CA ARG A 276 11.60 10.45 -17.65
C ARG A 276 13.07 10.25 -17.32
N PHE A 277 13.44 9.00 -17.18
CA PHE A 277 14.80 8.55 -16.96
C PHE A 277 15.36 7.94 -18.23
N TYR A 278 16.60 8.26 -18.57
CA TYR A 278 17.27 7.73 -19.76
C TYR A 278 18.59 7.07 -19.39
N ASN A 279 18.81 5.85 -19.87
CA ASN A 279 20.09 5.16 -19.75
C ASN A 279 20.83 5.26 -21.09
N GLU A 280 21.99 5.91 -21.08
CA GLU A 280 22.80 6.14 -22.29
C GLU A 280 23.42 4.84 -22.83
N GLU A 281 23.83 3.93 -21.96
CA GLU A 281 24.47 2.66 -22.34
C GLU A 281 23.47 1.68 -22.95
N LEU A 282 22.28 1.60 -22.36
CA LEU A 282 21.21 0.69 -22.80
C LEU A 282 20.26 1.32 -23.82
N ASN A 283 20.32 2.64 -24.02
CA ASN A 283 19.44 3.43 -24.89
C ASN A 283 17.93 3.25 -24.61
N PHE A 284 17.55 3.15 -23.33
CA PHE A 284 16.15 2.97 -22.91
C PHE A 284 15.63 4.13 -22.08
N ASN A 285 14.31 4.36 -22.17
CA ASN A 285 13.60 5.27 -21.28
C ASN A 285 12.86 4.50 -20.19
N TYR A 286 12.80 5.05 -18.98
CA TYR A 286 11.99 4.57 -17.87
C TYR A 286 11.15 5.73 -17.32
N TYR A 287 9.92 5.48 -16.88
CA TYR A 287 8.99 6.53 -16.41
C TYR A 287 8.47 6.20 -15.02
N GLU A 288 8.67 7.10 -14.05
CA GLU A 288 8.32 6.84 -12.66
C GLU A 288 7.93 8.13 -11.92
N ILE A 289 6.95 8.01 -11.03
CA ILE A 289 6.52 9.10 -10.14
C ILE A 289 7.06 8.91 -8.72
N ARG A 290 7.37 7.68 -8.31
CA ARG A 290 7.77 7.30 -6.94
C ARG A 290 9.27 7.43 -6.73
N SER A 291 9.68 8.35 -5.86
CA SER A 291 11.09 8.61 -5.54
C SER A 291 11.83 7.39 -5.01
N GLU A 292 11.17 6.54 -4.23
CA GLU A 292 11.74 5.33 -3.64
C GLU A 292 12.14 4.29 -4.70
N ARG A 293 11.46 4.26 -5.85
CA ARG A 293 11.78 3.36 -6.96
C ARG A 293 12.89 3.89 -7.87
N MET A 294 13.18 5.19 -7.79
CA MET A 294 14.23 5.83 -8.60
C MET A 294 15.62 5.35 -8.19
N HIS A 295 15.84 5.02 -6.91
CA HIS A 295 17.13 4.48 -6.43
C HIS A 295 17.49 3.11 -7.04
N ALA A 296 16.50 2.35 -7.53
CA ALA A 296 16.73 1.09 -8.23
C ALA A 296 17.18 1.27 -9.69
N LEU A 297 17.08 2.48 -10.26
CA LEU A 297 17.41 2.79 -11.66
C LEU A 297 18.89 3.14 -11.85
N ARG A 298 19.81 2.27 -11.42
CA ARG A 298 21.26 2.50 -11.61
C ARG A 298 21.58 2.69 -13.10
N GLY A 299 22.40 3.68 -13.41
CA GLY A 299 22.80 4.02 -14.78
C GLY A 299 21.79 4.86 -15.57
N TYR A 300 20.59 5.12 -15.02
CA TYR A 300 19.65 6.05 -15.62
C TYR A 300 19.87 7.49 -15.10
N LYS A 301 19.78 8.46 -15.99
CA LYS A 301 19.77 9.89 -15.67
C LYS A 301 18.35 10.43 -15.80
N ASN A 302 17.91 11.24 -14.83
CA ASN A 302 16.66 11.98 -14.97
C ASN A 302 16.84 13.06 -16.05
N ILE A 303 16.05 13.01 -17.11
CA ILE A 303 16.12 13.94 -18.25
C ILE A 303 14.90 14.86 -18.34
N GLY A 304 14.03 14.86 -17.32
CA GLY A 304 12.94 15.83 -17.19
C GLY A 304 11.59 15.21 -16.86
N ILE A 305 10.58 16.07 -16.77
CA ILE A 305 9.22 15.72 -16.41
C ILE A 305 8.36 15.76 -17.67
N ILE A 306 7.61 14.69 -17.94
CA ILE A 306 6.70 14.62 -19.10
C ILE A 306 5.24 14.93 -18.75
N GLY A 307 4.94 15.20 -17.48
CA GLY A 307 3.61 15.51 -16.98
C GLY A 307 3.45 15.08 -15.54
N TYR A 308 2.22 15.12 -15.05
CA TYR A 308 1.88 14.76 -13.67
C TYR A 308 0.77 13.72 -13.64
N ALA A 309 0.94 12.74 -12.76
CA ALA A 309 0.03 11.62 -12.56
C ALA A 309 -0.15 11.36 -11.06
N VAL A 310 -0.93 10.34 -10.72
CA VAL A 310 -1.20 9.99 -9.31
C VAL A 310 -0.77 8.55 -9.03
N LYS A 311 -0.57 8.24 -7.75
CA LYS A 311 -0.02 6.95 -7.30
C LYS A 311 -0.98 5.77 -7.34
N GLY A 312 -2.28 6.03 -7.46
CA GLY A 312 -3.34 5.04 -7.25
C GLY A 312 -4.61 5.36 -8.02
N GLU A 313 -5.43 4.32 -8.21
CA GLU A 313 -6.75 4.42 -8.82
C GLU A 313 -7.65 5.38 -8.06
N ASN A 314 -8.53 6.08 -8.78
CA ASN A 314 -9.53 7.03 -8.28
C ASN A 314 -8.99 8.25 -7.53
N ILE A 315 -7.66 8.37 -7.35
CA ILE A 315 -7.05 9.60 -6.86
C ILE A 315 -7.26 10.67 -7.94
N CYS A 316 -8.00 11.72 -7.59
CA CYS A 316 -8.37 12.78 -8.53
C CYS A 316 -9.03 12.26 -9.81
N GLU A 317 -9.85 11.21 -9.69
CA GLU A 317 -10.58 10.57 -10.80
C GLU A 317 -9.67 9.91 -11.86
N ALA A 318 -8.42 9.59 -11.52
CA ALA A 318 -7.54 8.82 -12.42
C ALA A 318 -7.97 7.34 -12.46
N ASP A 319 -8.18 6.78 -13.65
CA ASP A 319 -8.81 5.48 -13.85
C ASP A 319 -8.03 4.53 -14.77
N VAL A 320 -6.90 4.98 -15.32
CA VAL A 320 -6.07 4.20 -16.25
C VAL A 320 -4.73 3.87 -15.58
N PRO A 321 -4.45 2.60 -15.24
CA PRO A 321 -3.13 2.22 -14.73
C PRO A 321 -2.13 2.14 -15.87
N VAL A 322 -0.90 2.58 -15.62
CA VAL A 322 0.26 2.36 -16.48
C VAL A 322 1.17 1.33 -15.83
N TYR A 323 1.16 0.13 -16.39
CA TYR A 323 2.00 -1.00 -15.99
C TYR A 323 3.42 -0.84 -16.52
N VAL A 324 4.39 -1.38 -15.79
CA VAL A 324 5.78 -1.54 -16.26
C VAL A 324 6.08 -3.02 -16.44
N PHE A 325 6.69 -3.35 -17.56
CA PHE A 325 7.27 -4.65 -17.80
C PHE A 325 8.74 -4.51 -18.17
N ASN A 326 9.62 -5.22 -17.47
CA ASN A 326 11.04 -5.22 -17.72
C ASN A 326 11.41 -6.32 -18.71
N SER A 327 12.33 -6.04 -19.63
CA SER A 327 12.88 -7.05 -20.52
C SER A 327 14.38 -6.80 -20.76
N PRO A 328 15.12 -7.81 -21.25
CA PRO A 328 16.48 -7.59 -21.75
C PRO A 328 16.56 -6.57 -22.90
N LYS A 329 15.45 -6.32 -23.59
CA LYS A 329 15.31 -5.34 -24.68
C LYS A 329 14.78 -3.98 -24.21
N GLY A 330 14.74 -3.77 -22.90
CA GLY A 330 14.31 -2.53 -22.27
C GLY A 330 12.93 -2.62 -21.62
N PRO A 331 12.64 -1.68 -20.71
CA PRO A 331 11.35 -1.55 -20.06
C PRO A 331 10.28 -1.03 -21.02
N ILE A 332 9.05 -1.53 -20.87
CA ILE A 332 7.88 -1.04 -21.60
C ILE A 332 6.80 -0.61 -20.63
N HIS A 333 6.15 0.52 -20.96
CA HIS A 333 5.09 1.12 -20.16
C HIS A 333 3.79 1.05 -20.95
N LEU A 334 2.79 0.36 -20.40
CA LEU A 334 1.54 0.06 -21.10
C LEU A 334 0.35 0.42 -20.24
N GLN A 335 -0.65 1.07 -20.84
CA GLN A 335 -1.97 1.21 -20.24
C GLN A 335 -2.70 -0.13 -20.19
N ARG A 336 -3.75 -0.20 -19.35
CA ARG A 336 -4.70 -1.33 -19.40
C ARG A 336 -5.27 -1.49 -20.81
N GLY A 337 -5.07 -2.66 -21.39
CA GLY A 337 -5.44 -2.99 -22.76
C GLY A 337 -5.00 -4.40 -23.13
N GLU A 338 -5.23 -4.79 -24.38
CA GLU A 338 -4.97 -6.14 -24.88
C GLU A 338 -3.49 -6.53 -24.74
N GLU A 339 -2.56 -5.64 -25.13
CA GLU A 339 -1.12 -5.87 -25.05
C GLU A 339 -0.66 -6.11 -23.60
N ALA A 340 -1.04 -5.23 -22.67
CA ALA A 340 -0.73 -5.38 -21.26
C ALA A 340 -1.35 -6.66 -20.67
N THR A 341 -2.59 -6.98 -21.04
CA THR A 341 -3.29 -8.19 -20.59
C THR A 341 -2.58 -9.44 -21.07
N LYS A 342 -2.12 -9.45 -22.31
CA LYS A 342 -1.34 -10.56 -22.88
C LYS A 342 -0.03 -10.76 -22.12
N LEU A 343 0.71 -9.69 -21.82
CA LEU A 343 1.95 -9.78 -21.05
C LEU A 343 1.70 -10.24 -19.61
N LEU A 344 0.68 -9.71 -18.93
CA LEU A 344 0.30 -10.13 -17.57
C LEU A 344 -0.07 -11.62 -17.52
N ARG A 345 -0.88 -12.10 -18.47
CA ARG A 345 -1.27 -13.53 -18.55
C ARG A 345 -0.11 -14.45 -18.92
N SER A 346 0.92 -13.92 -19.57
CA SER A 346 2.05 -14.74 -20.02
C SER A 346 3.02 -15.15 -18.92
N GLY A 347 2.94 -14.55 -17.73
CA GLY A 347 3.78 -14.93 -16.58
C GLY A 347 5.29 -14.88 -16.84
N GLY A 348 5.77 -14.04 -17.78
CA GLY A 348 7.20 -13.96 -18.14
C GLY A 348 7.60 -14.69 -19.44
N THR A 349 6.69 -15.44 -20.07
CA THR A 349 6.97 -16.30 -21.24
C THR A 349 7.45 -15.52 -22.49
N TYR A 350 7.27 -14.20 -22.56
CA TYR A 350 7.74 -13.35 -23.67
C TYR A 350 9.03 -12.57 -23.38
N ASN A 351 9.83 -12.97 -22.38
CA ASN A 351 10.98 -12.22 -21.86
C ASN A 351 10.61 -10.85 -21.27
N TYR A 352 9.34 -10.66 -20.89
CA TYR A 352 8.85 -9.47 -20.19
C TYR A 352 8.38 -9.86 -18.79
N THR A 353 9.01 -9.34 -17.75
CA THR A 353 8.62 -9.54 -16.36
C THR A 353 7.82 -8.34 -15.86
N TRP A 354 6.67 -8.60 -15.25
CA TRP A 354 5.85 -7.55 -14.67
C TRP A 354 6.58 -6.92 -13.47
N ALA A 355 6.70 -5.59 -13.47
CA ALA A 355 7.40 -4.82 -12.44
C ALA A 355 6.45 -3.94 -11.61
N GLY A 356 5.13 -4.11 -11.77
CA GLY A 356 4.11 -3.36 -11.06
C GLY A 356 3.45 -2.26 -11.90
N ILE A 357 2.73 -1.38 -11.20
CA ILE A 357 2.15 -0.15 -11.76
C ILE A 357 3.09 1.00 -11.44
N ALA A 358 3.49 1.78 -12.45
CA ALA A 358 4.29 2.98 -12.25
C ALA A 358 3.41 4.13 -11.74
N PHE A 359 2.31 4.42 -12.45
CA PHE A 359 1.42 5.52 -12.12
C PHE A 359 0.02 5.33 -12.73
N TRP A 360 -0.92 6.15 -12.29
CA TRP A 360 -2.30 6.19 -12.78
C TRP A 360 -2.58 7.51 -13.49
N ILE A 361 -3.23 7.41 -14.64
CA ILE A 361 -3.54 8.51 -15.55
C ILE A 361 -5.05 8.54 -15.85
N TRP A 362 -5.48 9.52 -16.61
CA TRP A 362 -6.88 9.70 -16.98
C TRP A 362 -7.15 9.18 -18.40
N LYS A 363 -8.36 8.69 -18.67
CA LYS A 363 -8.86 8.59 -20.06
C LYS A 363 -8.88 9.93 -20.78
#